data_AF-A0A972PKG8-F1
#
_entry.id   AF-A0A972PKG8-F1
#
_cell.length_a   1.000
_cell.length_b   1.000
_cell.length_c   1.000
_cell.angle_alpha   90.00
_cell.angle_beta   90.00
_cell.angle_gamma   90.00
#
_symmetry.space_group_name_H-M   'P 1'
#
loop_
_entity.id
_entity.type
_entity.pdbx_description
1 polymer ?
#
loop_
_entity_poly.entity_id
_entity_poly.type
_entity_poly.pdbx_seq_one_letter_code
_entity_poly.pdbx_strand_id
1 'polypeptide(L)' 'MREFQIRIPDELNLIAAYPRAAIADSRNPEWTQAFVECVLSTDGQAVLAKYGFTTVTVK' A
#
# COMPACT_ATOMS: atom_id res chain seq x y z
N MET A 1 -10.98 11.35 29.50
CA MET A 1 -10.38 10.04 29.14
C MET A 1 -8.93 10.29 28.78
N ARG A 2 -7.96 9.57 29.37
CA ARG A 2 -6.54 9.70 28.98
C ARG A 2 -6.20 8.54 28.05
N GLU A 3 -5.85 8.87 26.82
CA GLU A 3 -5.36 7.90 25.82
C GLU A 3 -3.91 7.57 26.16
N PHE A 4 -3.65 6.33 26.55
CA PHE A 4 -2.30 5.81 26.72
C PHE A 4 -1.85 5.20 25.39
N GLN A 5 -1.13 5.97 24.58
CA GLN A 5 -0.41 5.43 23.41
C GLN A 5 1.05 5.13 23.80
N ILE A 6 1.49 3.91 23.49
CA ILE A 6 2.91 3.50 23.59
C ILE A 6 3.43 3.39 22.15
N ARG A 7 4.46 4.16 21.81
CA ARG A 7 5.11 4.04 20.50
C ARG A 7 6.01 2.80 20.49
N ILE A 8 6.01 2.09 19.37
CA ILE A 8 6.93 0.97 19.14
C ILE A 8 8.30 1.56 18.78
N PRO A 9 9.38 1.20 19.49
CA PRO A 9 10.73 1.59 19.08
C PRO A 9 11.05 1.09 17.66
N ASP A 10 11.71 1.92 16.86
CA ASP A 10 11.96 1.61 15.44
C ASP A 10 12.75 0.31 15.24
N GLU A 11 13.69 -0.01 16.14
CA GLU A 11 14.47 -1.26 16.13
C GLU A 11 13.62 -2.53 16.30
N LEU A 12 12.43 -2.37 16.89
CA LEU A 12 11.46 -3.45 17.11
C LEU A 12 10.32 -3.41 16.08
N ASN A 13 10.26 -2.37 15.25
CA ASN A 13 9.16 -2.13 14.33
C ASN A 13 9.46 -2.76 12.97
N LEU A 14 8.77 -3.85 12.64
CA LEU A 14 8.89 -4.49 11.34
C LEU A 14 8.10 -3.69 10.30
N ILE A 15 8.78 -3.14 9.29
CA ILE A 15 8.12 -2.50 8.14
C ILE A 15 7.55 -3.59 7.23
N ALA A 16 6.22 -3.70 7.19
CA ALA A 16 5.53 -4.67 6.34
C ALA A 16 5.51 -4.22 4.87
N ALA A 17 5.91 -5.12 3.97
CA ALA A 17 5.82 -4.91 2.53
C ALA A 17 4.67 -5.75 1.93
N TYR A 18 3.78 -5.08 1.20
CA TYR A 18 2.60 -5.70 0.57
C TYR A 18 2.73 -5.62 -0.97
N PRO A 19 3.40 -6.59 -1.61
CA PRO A 19 3.58 -6.59 -3.04
C PRO A 19 2.24 -6.77 -3.76
N ARG A 20 2.15 -6.18 -4.95
CA ARG A 20 1.00 -6.29 -5.85
C ARG A 20 1.52 -6.50 -7.27
N ALA A 21 0.89 -7.40 -8.01
CA ALA A 21 1.28 -7.72 -9.37
C ALA A 21 0.05 -8.19 -10.16
N ALA A 22 0.08 -7.97 -11.47
CA ALA A 22 -0.89 -8.59 -12.37
C ALA A 22 -0.63 -10.10 -12.46
N ILE A 23 -1.70 -10.89 -12.43
CA ILE A 23 -1.60 -12.35 -12.63
C ILE A 23 -1.27 -12.60 -14.11
N ALA A 24 -0.23 -13.40 -14.36
CA ALA A 24 0.28 -13.66 -15.71
C ALA A 24 -0.79 -14.22 -16.65
N ASP A 25 -1.57 -15.20 -16.19
CA ASP A 25 -2.63 -15.87 -16.96
C ASP A 25 -4.01 -15.21 -16.76
N SER A 26 -4.04 -13.90 -16.52
CA SER A 26 -5.31 -13.18 -16.34
C SER A 26 -6.16 -13.26 -17.61
N ARG A 27 -7.44 -13.60 -17.44
CA ARG A 27 -8.43 -13.56 -18.51
C ARG A 27 -8.69 -12.13 -19.03
N ASN A 28 -8.32 -11.12 -18.24
CA ASN A 28 -8.50 -9.70 -18.53
C ASN A 28 -7.19 -8.94 -18.24
N PRO A 29 -6.15 -9.06 -19.09
CA PRO A 29 -4.82 -8.52 -18.81
C PRO A 29 -4.82 -6.99 -18.69
N GLU A 30 -5.55 -6.30 -19.57
CA GLU A 30 -5.66 -4.83 -19.57
C GLU A 30 -6.24 -4.30 -18.25
N TRP A 31 -7.34 -4.89 -17.77
CA TRP A 31 -7.96 -4.50 -16.50
C TRP A 31 -7.07 -4.79 -15.30
N THR A 32 -6.31 -5.88 -15.36
CA THR A 32 -5.41 -6.26 -14.27
C THR A 32 -4.27 -5.24 -14.15
N GLN A 33 -3.70 -4.86 -15.28
CA GLN A 33 -2.67 -3.82 -15.36
C GLN A 33 -3.22 -2.45 -14.92
N ALA A 34 -4.40 -2.06 -15.42
CA ALA A 34 -5.05 -0.82 -15.04
C ALA A 34 -5.34 -0.74 -13.53
N PHE A 35 -5.68 -1.86 -12.89
CA PHE A 35 -5.85 -1.89 -11.44
C PHE A 35 -4.53 -1.66 -10.69
N VAL A 36 -3.45 -2.31 -11.12
CA VAL A 36 -2.12 -2.10 -10.53
C VAL A 36 -1.69 -0.64 -10.64
N GLU A 37 -1.90 -0.03 -11.80
CA GLU A 37 -1.66 1.39 -12.06
C GLU A 37 -2.54 2.29 -11.20
N CYS A 38 -3.82 1.96 -11.04
CA CYS A 38 -4.74 2.68 -10.16
C CYS A 38 -4.25 2.70 -8.71
N VAL A 39 -3.80 1.54 -8.17
CA VAL A 39 -3.24 1.48 -6.82
C VAL A 39 -1.92 2.27 -6.70
N LEU A 40 -1.13 2.35 -7.77
CA LEU A 40 0.12 3.12 -7.82
C LEU A 40 -0.08 4.63 -8.05
N SER A 41 -1.25 5.05 -8.53
CA SER A 41 -1.57 6.47 -8.79
C SER A 41 -1.56 7.32 -7.53
N THR A 42 -1.45 8.65 -7.69
CA THR A 42 -1.52 9.61 -6.58
C THR A 42 -2.77 9.41 -5.72
N ASP A 43 -3.93 9.24 -6.36
CA ASP A 43 -5.21 9.05 -5.65
C ASP A 43 -5.26 7.69 -4.95
N GLY A 44 -4.76 6.63 -5.59
CA GLY A 44 -4.65 5.30 -4.98
C GLY A 44 -3.75 5.30 -3.75
N GLN A 45 -2.59 5.97 -3.83
CA GLN A 45 -1.69 6.15 -2.69
C GLN A 45 -2.32 7.02 -1.59
N ALA A 46 -3.12 8.03 -1.93
CA ALA A 46 -3.85 8.84 -0.95
C ALA A 46 -4.88 8.03 -0.16
N VAL A 47 -5.57 7.09 -0.81
CA VAL A 47 -6.47 6.14 -0.13
C VAL A 47 -5.68 5.25 0.84
N LEU A 48 -4.56 4.68 0.41
CA LEU A 48 -3.72 3.83 1.27
C LEU A 48 -3.19 4.60 2.49
N ALA A 49 -2.71 5.83 2.29
CA ALA A 49 -2.24 6.71 3.36
C ALA A 49 -3.33 7.01 4.39
N LYS A 50 -4.56 7.27 3.94
CA LYS A 50 -5.72 7.52 4.80
C LYS A 50 -6.00 6.38 5.78
N TYR A 51 -5.68 5.14 5.39
CA TYR A 51 -5.89 3.94 6.22
C TYR A 51 -4.61 3.46 6.92
N GLY A 52 -3.54 4.26 6.95
CA GLY A 52 -2.33 3.99 7.72
C GLY A 52 -1.29 3.12 7.00
N PHE A 53 -1.45 2.90 5.69
CA PHE A 53 -0.38 2.28 4.89
C PHE A 53 0.68 3.31 4.53
N THR A 54 1.93 2.87 4.54
CA THR A 54 3.05 3.66 3.99
C THR A 54 2.91 3.76 2.48
N THR A 55 2.99 4.97 1.95
CA THR A 55 2.95 5.19 0.50
C THR A 55 4.27 4.79 -0.14
N VAL A 56 4.20 4.32 -1.38
CA VAL A 56 5.37 4.04 -2.20
C VAL A 56 5.49 5.10 -3.28
N THR A 57 6.66 5.72 -3.39
CA THR A 57 6.98 6.55 -4.55
C THR A 57 7.49 5.64 -5.65
N VAL A 58 6.82 5.62 -6.81
CA VAL A 58 7.39 5.01 -8.01
C VAL A 58 8.62 5.83 -8.37
N LYS A 59 9.79 5.20 -8.35
CA LYS A 59 11.03 5.81 -8.82
C LYS A 59 10.98 6.04 -10.33
#